data_AF-A0A957XZF0-F1
#
_entry.id   AF-A0A957XZF0-F1
#
_cell.length_a   1.000
_cell.length_b   1.000
_cell.length_c   1.000
_cell.angle_alpha   90.00
_cell.angle_beta   90.00
_cell.angle_gamma   90.00
#
_symmetry.space_group_name_H-M   'P 1'
#
loop_
_entity.id
_entity.type
_entity.pdbx_description
1 polymer ?
#
loop_
_entity_poly.entity_id
_entity_poly.type
_entity_poly.pdbx_seq_one_letter_code
_entity_poly.pdbx_strand_id
1 'polypeptide(L)'
;QDSAGNLGMGYSAGSSALFPSIRYTGRLESDELNTMRGEGVIIDGGGGHTAATRRWGDYTSINIDPTDDCTFWYINEYFASSGTQWTLRAGSFKFPECEAPGGSFGAAAIPLTQAVCAPNDAVYTVETHAYNGFVGAATLNVSNLPPGTTASFAPLSIATIPGNSTLT
;
A
#
# COMPACT_ATOMS: atom_id res chain seq x y z
N GLN A 1 -2.88 -6.60 6.41
CA GLN A 1 -3.58 -5.74 7.37
C GLN A 1 -3.37 -4.32 6.89
N ASP A 2 -4.42 -3.53 6.77
CA ASP A 2 -4.31 -2.13 6.32
C ASP A 2 -3.73 -1.23 7.42
N SER A 3 -3.53 0.05 7.10
CA SER A 3 -2.97 1.06 8.01
C SER A 3 -3.81 1.33 9.26
N ALA A 4 -5.11 1.00 9.23
CA ALA A 4 -6.01 1.11 10.37
C ALA A 4 -6.13 -0.21 11.16
N GLY A 5 -5.27 -1.20 10.89
CA GLY A 5 -5.27 -2.47 11.61
C GLY A 5 -6.32 -3.47 11.13
N ASN A 6 -7.08 -3.17 10.07
CA ASN A 6 -8.13 -4.05 9.57
C ASN A 6 -7.55 -5.18 8.71
N LEU A 7 -8.26 -6.31 8.71
CA LEU A 7 -7.88 -7.50 7.97
C LEU A 7 -8.82 -7.71 6.78
N GLY A 8 -8.28 -7.71 5.57
CA GLY A 8 -8.94 -8.23 4.38
C GLY A 8 -8.53 -9.67 4.08
N MET A 9 -9.48 -10.50 3.65
CA MET A 9 -9.24 -11.89 3.24
C MET A 9 -9.98 -12.18 1.93
N GLY A 10 -9.24 -12.59 0.90
CA GLY A 10 -9.78 -13.11 -0.35
C GLY A 10 -9.70 -14.63 -0.41
N TYR A 11 -10.69 -15.29 -1.03
CA TYR A 11 -10.73 -16.74 -1.17
C TYR A 11 -11.54 -17.20 -2.37
N SER A 12 -11.31 -18.45 -2.79
CA SER A 12 -12.19 -19.16 -3.72
C SER A 12 -13.40 -19.71 -2.99
N ALA A 13 -14.60 -19.46 -3.51
CA ALA A 13 -15.84 -20.07 -3.02
C ALA A 13 -16.40 -21.06 -4.05
N GLY A 14 -17.00 -22.14 -3.58
CA GLY A 14 -17.61 -23.15 -4.45
C GLY A 14 -18.48 -24.12 -3.66
N SER A 15 -19.46 -24.69 -4.34
CA SER A 15 -20.35 -25.73 -3.80
C SER A 15 -20.92 -26.56 -4.96
N SER A 16 -21.84 -27.48 -4.68
CA SER A 16 -22.60 -28.17 -5.74
C SER A 16 -23.51 -27.24 -6.54
N ALA A 17 -23.85 -26.07 -6.02
CA ALA A 17 -24.70 -25.06 -6.67
C ALA A 17 -23.93 -23.81 -7.10
N LEU A 18 -22.64 -23.70 -6.75
CA LEU A 18 -21.80 -22.54 -7.04
C LEU A 18 -20.49 -23.01 -7.66
N PHE A 19 -20.27 -22.63 -8.92
CA PHE A 19 -18.99 -22.85 -9.58
C PHE A 19 -17.86 -22.08 -8.87
N PRO A 20 -16.59 -22.50 -9.01
CA PRO A 20 -15.44 -21.79 -8.46
C PRO A 20 -15.51 -20.28 -8.75
N SER A 21 -15.73 -19.52 -7.68
CA SER A 21 -16.02 -18.09 -7.65
C SER A 21 -15.00 -17.38 -6.77
N ILE A 22 -14.93 -16.06 -6.87
CA ILE A 22 -13.98 -15.25 -6.10
C ILE A 22 -14.78 -14.38 -5.13
N ARG A 23 -14.50 -14.58 -3.84
CA ARG A 23 -15.13 -13.88 -2.73
C ARG A 23 -14.08 -13.18 -1.89
N TYR A 24 -14.56 -12.25 -1.08
CA TYR A 24 -13.76 -11.62 -0.04
C TYR A 24 -14.60 -11.42 1.21
N THR A 25 -13.90 -11.29 2.33
CA THR A 25 -14.46 -10.84 3.60
C THR A 25 -13.40 -10.02 4.31
N GLY A 26 -13.72 -9.53 5.49
CA GLY A 26 -12.74 -8.92 6.34
C GLY A 26 -13.29 -8.61 7.72
N ARG A 27 -12.47 -7.97 8.53
CA ARG A 27 -12.83 -7.50 9.87
C ARG A 27 -12.06 -6.23 10.20
N LEU A 28 -12.68 -5.36 10.99
CA LEU A 28 -11.97 -4.25 11.60
C LEU A 28 -11.06 -4.74 12.72
N GLU A 29 -10.07 -3.92 13.07
CA GLU A 29 -9.28 -4.13 14.28
C GLU A 29 -10.17 -4.23 15.53
N SER A 30 -11.22 -3.39 15.59
CA SER A 30 -12.15 -3.28 16.71
C SER A 30 -13.24 -4.37 16.76
N ASP A 31 -13.35 -5.22 15.73
CA ASP A 31 -14.32 -6.30 15.72
C ASP A 31 -13.98 -7.35 16.79
N GLU A 32 -15.01 -7.99 17.36
CA GLU A 32 -14.81 -9.06 18.34
C GLU A 32 -13.89 -10.18 17.80
N LEU A 33 -13.10 -10.79 18.69
CA LEU A 33 -12.22 -11.88 18.30
C LEU A 33 -13.00 -13.05 17.72
N ASN A 34 -12.41 -13.73 16.75
CA ASN A 34 -13.00 -14.86 16.03
C ASN A 34 -14.25 -14.51 15.21
N THR A 35 -14.44 -13.23 14.86
CA THR A 35 -15.53 -12.79 13.97
C THR A 35 -14.97 -12.19 12.67
N MET A 36 -15.65 -12.51 11.57
CA MET A 36 -15.49 -11.87 10.26
C MET A 36 -16.82 -11.22 9.88
N ARG A 37 -16.76 -10.12 9.12
CA ARG A 37 -17.95 -9.45 8.59
C ARG A 37 -18.53 -10.21 7.39
N GLY A 38 -19.58 -9.66 6.80
CA GLY A 38 -20.26 -10.24 5.65
C GLY A 38 -19.32 -10.53 4.46
N GLU A 39 -19.73 -11.50 3.64
CA GLU A 39 -19.03 -11.87 2.42
C GLU A 39 -19.39 -10.91 1.27
N GLY A 40 -18.38 -10.46 0.54
CA GLY A 40 -18.50 -9.76 -0.73
C GLY A 40 -18.16 -10.65 -1.91
N VAL A 41 -18.75 -10.32 -3.07
CA VAL A 41 -18.58 -11.03 -4.34
C VAL A 41 -17.70 -10.20 -5.28
N ILE A 42 -16.58 -10.77 -5.75
CA ILE A 42 -15.82 -10.19 -6.87
C ILE A 42 -16.38 -10.71 -8.19
N ILE A 43 -16.58 -12.02 -8.31
CA ILE A 43 -17.22 -12.65 -9.47
C ILE A 43 -17.75 -14.03 -9.11
N ASP A 44 -18.93 -14.36 -9.63
CA ASP A 44 -19.45 -15.73 -9.68
C ASP A 44 -18.87 -16.47 -10.90
N GLY A 45 -18.36 -17.67 -10.69
CA GLY A 45 -17.87 -18.53 -11.76
C GLY A 45 -18.99 -19.01 -12.68
N GLY A 46 -18.69 -19.13 -13.98
CA GLY A 46 -19.60 -19.67 -14.98
C GLY A 46 -19.37 -21.15 -15.30
N GLY A 47 -18.39 -21.81 -14.68
CA GLY A 47 -18.18 -23.24 -14.87
C GLY A 47 -17.12 -23.87 -13.98
N GLY A 48 -16.81 -25.15 -14.22
CA GLY A 48 -15.86 -25.92 -13.43
C GLY A 48 -14.75 -26.57 -14.25
N HIS A 49 -13.70 -26.99 -13.55
CA HIS A 49 -12.58 -27.68 -14.16
C HIS A 49 -12.98 -29.10 -14.61
N THR A 50 -12.65 -29.46 -15.85
CA THR A 50 -13.01 -30.77 -16.43
C THR A 50 -11.83 -31.73 -16.63
N ALA A 51 -10.59 -31.28 -16.40
CA ALA A 51 -9.41 -32.16 -16.58
C ALA A 51 -9.16 -33.09 -15.37
N ALA A 52 -8.41 -34.17 -15.63
CA ALA A 52 -8.12 -35.22 -14.65
C ALA A 52 -7.09 -34.78 -13.57
N THR A 53 -6.18 -33.85 -13.90
CA THR A 53 -5.22 -33.24 -12.95
C THR A 53 -5.85 -32.02 -12.30
N ARG A 54 -5.82 -31.90 -10.97
CA ARG A 54 -6.62 -30.90 -10.22
C ARG A 54 -5.74 -30.03 -9.31
N ARG A 55 -4.96 -29.11 -9.89
CA ARG A 55 -4.22 -28.08 -9.14
C ARG A 55 -4.99 -26.76 -9.22
N TRP A 56 -5.18 -26.11 -8.07
CA TRP A 56 -5.98 -24.90 -7.89
C TRP A 56 -5.37 -24.07 -6.76
N GLY A 57 -5.46 -22.75 -6.86
CA GLY A 57 -4.97 -21.79 -5.88
C GLY A 57 -3.53 -21.34 -6.09
N ASP A 58 -2.88 -21.67 -7.20
CA ASP A 58 -1.50 -21.22 -7.47
C ASP A 58 -1.43 -19.74 -7.83
N TYR A 59 -2.52 -19.22 -8.41
CA TYR A 59 -2.59 -17.86 -8.96
C TYR A 59 -3.51 -16.99 -8.11
N THR A 60 -3.19 -16.88 -6.82
CA THR A 60 -3.89 -16.04 -5.85
C THR A 60 -2.92 -15.09 -5.17
N SER A 61 -3.28 -13.80 -5.08
CA SER A 61 -2.54 -12.85 -4.24
C SER A 61 -3.43 -11.70 -3.80
N ILE A 62 -3.19 -11.21 -2.58
CA ILE A 62 -3.81 -10.00 -2.06
C ILE A 62 -2.71 -9.05 -1.63
N ASN A 63 -2.83 -7.78 -2.01
CA ASN A 63 -1.87 -6.72 -1.66
C ASN A 63 -2.65 -5.48 -1.23
N ILE A 64 -2.03 -4.65 -0.40
CA ILE A 64 -2.58 -3.35 -0.02
C ILE A 64 -2.01 -2.31 -0.97
N ASP A 65 -2.86 -1.38 -1.41
CA ASP A 65 -2.45 -0.25 -2.24
C ASP A 65 -1.52 0.67 -1.42
N PRO A 66 -0.24 0.82 -1.80
CA PRO A 66 0.70 1.65 -1.05
C PRO A 66 0.41 3.14 -1.19
N THR A 67 -0.53 3.52 -2.06
CA THR A 67 -1.12 4.85 -2.07
C THR A 67 -1.92 4.95 -0.79
N ASP A 68 -3.19 4.60 -0.72
CA ASP A 68 -3.99 4.89 0.49
C ASP A 68 -3.68 4.02 1.74
N ASP A 69 -2.86 2.99 1.61
CA ASP A 69 -2.55 2.00 2.65
C ASP A 69 -3.83 1.38 3.27
N CYS A 70 -4.91 1.34 2.48
CA CYS A 70 -6.27 0.95 2.86
C CYS A 70 -6.95 0.01 1.84
N THR A 71 -6.73 0.23 0.55
CA THR A 71 -7.39 -0.53 -0.52
C THR A 71 -6.72 -1.88 -0.69
N PHE A 72 -7.49 -2.95 -0.56
CA PHE A 72 -7.03 -4.31 -0.85
C PHE A 72 -7.25 -4.62 -2.32
N TRP A 73 -6.17 -4.95 -3.03
CA TRP A 73 -6.21 -5.50 -4.39
C TRP A 73 -6.08 -7.02 -4.32
N TYR A 74 -7.10 -7.74 -4.77
CA TYR A 74 -7.15 -9.19 -4.78
C TYR A 74 -7.23 -9.74 -6.20
N ILE A 75 -6.37 -10.69 -6.53
CA ILE A 75 -6.41 -11.47 -7.77
C ILE A 75 -6.55 -12.96 -7.44
N ASN A 76 -7.43 -13.64 -8.18
CA ASN A 76 -7.59 -15.09 -8.08
C ASN A 76 -8.09 -15.68 -9.41
N GLU A 77 -7.99 -17.00 -9.52
CA GLU A 77 -8.48 -17.79 -10.64
C GLU A 77 -9.98 -18.14 -10.52
N TYR A 78 -10.67 -18.15 -11.65
CA TYR A 78 -12.05 -18.63 -11.81
C TYR A 78 -12.26 -19.23 -13.20
N PHE A 79 -13.36 -19.95 -13.40
CA PHE A 79 -13.79 -20.41 -14.73
C PHE A 79 -14.95 -19.58 -15.25
N ALA A 80 -14.77 -18.95 -16.41
CA ALA A 80 -15.87 -18.27 -17.11
C ALA A 80 -16.87 -19.27 -17.73
N SER A 81 -16.41 -20.48 -18.08
CA SER A 81 -17.21 -21.60 -18.56
C SER A 81 -16.50 -22.91 -18.22
N SER A 82 -17.23 -24.03 -18.16
CA SER A 82 -16.64 -25.32 -17.83
C SER A 82 -15.61 -25.75 -18.87
N GLY A 83 -14.45 -26.23 -18.42
CA GLY A 83 -13.36 -26.63 -19.31
C GLY A 83 -12.04 -26.87 -18.58
N THR A 84 -10.94 -26.83 -19.32
CA THR A 84 -9.59 -27.05 -18.79
C THR A 84 -8.80 -25.75 -18.57
N GLN A 85 -9.35 -24.61 -19.00
CA GLN A 85 -8.71 -23.30 -18.88
C GLN A 85 -9.49 -22.42 -17.90
N TRP A 86 -8.83 -22.03 -16.82
CA TRP A 86 -9.26 -20.96 -15.94
C TRP A 86 -8.80 -19.61 -16.51
N THR A 87 -9.31 -18.53 -15.92
CA THR A 87 -8.84 -17.17 -16.18
C THR A 87 -8.71 -16.40 -14.86
N LEU A 88 -8.09 -15.22 -14.88
CA LEU A 88 -7.90 -14.39 -13.69
C LEU A 88 -8.93 -13.27 -13.63
N ARG A 89 -9.27 -12.89 -12.39
CA ARG A 89 -9.99 -11.65 -12.12
C ARG A 89 -9.28 -10.89 -11.01
N ALA A 90 -9.07 -9.59 -11.25
CA ALA A 90 -8.71 -8.66 -10.21
C ALA A 90 -9.96 -7.91 -9.72
N GLY A 91 -10.04 -7.69 -8.42
CA GLY A 91 -11.03 -6.83 -7.78
C GLY A 91 -10.39 -6.09 -6.62
N SER A 92 -10.99 -4.98 -6.21
CA SER A 92 -10.56 -4.25 -5.02
C SER A 92 -11.72 -3.99 -4.06
N PHE A 93 -11.37 -3.87 -2.78
CA PHE A 93 -12.29 -3.51 -1.72
C PHE A 93 -11.53 -2.74 -0.63
N LYS A 94 -12.27 -1.94 0.15
CA LYS A 94 -11.73 -1.19 1.28
C LYS A 94 -12.77 -1.06 2.38
N PHE A 95 -12.32 -0.92 3.61
CA PHE A 95 -13.19 -0.56 4.72
C PHE A 95 -13.45 0.95 4.69
N PRO A 96 -14.71 1.39 4.77
CA PRO A 96 -15.02 2.81 4.99
C PRO A 96 -14.32 3.38 6.22
N GLU A 97 -14.07 2.56 7.23
CA GLU A 97 -13.41 2.93 8.48
C GLU A 97 -11.89 3.08 8.35
N CYS A 98 -11.29 2.60 7.25
CA CYS A 98 -9.91 2.92 6.91
C CYS A 98 -9.89 4.30 6.25
N GLU A 99 -9.95 5.33 7.08
CA GLU A 99 -9.54 6.67 6.69
C GLU A 99 -8.01 6.62 6.55
N ALA A 100 -7.50 6.91 5.35
CA ALA A 100 -6.05 6.97 5.14
C ALA A 100 -5.43 7.80 6.28
N PRO A 101 -4.42 7.28 7.02
CA PRO A 101 -3.75 8.04 8.07
C PRO A 101 -3.36 9.37 7.44
N GLY A 102 -3.83 10.51 7.99
CA GLY A 102 -3.93 11.79 7.28
C GLY A 102 -2.75 12.13 6.38
N GLY A 103 -2.78 11.66 5.13
CA GLY A 103 -1.62 11.50 4.26
C GLY A 103 -0.31 11.01 4.89
N SER A 104 0.69 10.75 4.05
CA SER A 104 2.07 10.56 4.52
C SER A 104 3.03 11.43 3.72
N PHE A 105 4.26 11.61 4.20
CA PHE A 105 5.28 12.33 3.46
C PHE A 105 6.62 11.63 3.48
N GLY A 106 7.42 11.87 2.44
CA GLY A 106 8.81 11.45 2.35
C GLY A 106 9.74 12.65 2.25
N ALA A 107 11.00 12.48 2.62
CA ALA A 107 12.05 13.49 2.47
C ALA A 107 13.31 12.86 1.85
N ALA A 108 13.95 13.56 0.93
CA ALA A 108 15.19 13.12 0.28
C ALA A 108 16.16 14.30 0.13
N ALA A 109 17.46 14.06 0.31
CA ALA A 109 18.52 15.04 0.04
C ALA A 109 19.16 14.78 -1.33
N ILE A 110 19.32 15.85 -2.11
CA ILE A 110 19.87 15.81 -3.46
C ILE A 110 21.02 16.83 -3.55
N PRO A 111 22.25 16.42 -3.94
CA PRO A 111 22.65 15.06 -4.27
C PRO A 111 22.70 14.12 -3.05
N LEU A 112 22.69 12.80 -3.24
CA LEU A 112 22.78 11.86 -2.10
C LEU A 112 24.15 11.93 -1.39
N THR A 113 25.20 12.29 -2.12
CA THR A 113 26.56 12.49 -1.61
C THR A 113 27.22 13.64 -2.35
N GLN A 114 28.09 14.39 -1.66
CA GLN A 114 28.89 15.45 -2.26
C GLN A 114 30.30 15.45 -1.66
N ALA A 115 31.32 15.59 -2.51
CA ALA A 115 32.68 15.85 -2.08
C ALA A 115 32.95 17.36 -2.15
N VAL A 116 33.47 17.94 -1.07
CA VAL A 116 33.72 19.38 -0.96
C VAL A 116 35.08 19.61 -0.32
N CYS A 117 35.83 20.58 -0.84
CA CYS A 117 37.08 21.03 -0.25
C CYS A 117 36.83 22.18 0.72
N ALA A 118 37.40 22.11 1.93
CA ALA A 118 37.39 23.25 2.84
C ALA A 118 38.08 24.46 2.19
N PRO A 119 37.57 25.70 2.39
CA PRO A 119 36.51 26.09 3.33
C PRO A 119 35.10 26.19 2.72
N ASN A 120 34.83 25.58 1.56
CA ASN A 120 33.52 25.68 0.93
C ASN A 120 32.46 24.86 1.66
N ASP A 121 31.20 25.31 1.62
CA ASP A 121 30.07 24.58 2.18
C ASP A 121 29.57 23.49 1.22
N ALA A 122 29.06 22.39 1.80
CA ALA A 122 28.27 21.40 1.06
C ALA A 122 26.83 21.87 0.99
N VAL A 123 26.21 21.77 -0.19
CA VAL A 123 24.87 22.30 -0.43
C VAL A 123 23.98 21.19 -0.97
N TYR A 124 22.93 20.88 -0.22
CA TYR A 124 21.94 19.87 -0.57
C TYR A 124 20.56 20.51 -0.70
N THR A 125 19.79 20.09 -1.69
CA THR A 125 18.34 20.34 -1.71
C THR A 125 17.65 19.20 -1.00
N VAL A 126 16.98 19.49 0.10
CA VAL A 126 16.06 18.55 0.76
C VAL A 126 14.68 18.75 0.17
N GLU A 127 14.23 17.77 -0.60
CA GLU A 127 12.89 17.73 -1.18
C GLU A 127 11.98 16.90 -0.30
N THR A 128 10.73 17.35 -0.16
CA THR A 128 9.67 16.62 0.51
C THR A 128 8.55 16.32 -0.45
N HIS A 129 8.01 15.12 -0.37
CA HIS A 129 6.91 14.64 -1.21
C HIS A 129 5.71 14.32 -0.34
N ALA A 130 4.53 14.73 -0.78
CA ALA A 130 3.27 14.32 -0.17
C ALA A 130 2.75 13.06 -0.87
N TYR A 131 2.27 12.12 -0.08
CA TYR A 131 1.53 10.95 -0.53
C TYR A 131 0.15 10.99 0.11
N ASN A 132 -0.86 10.50 -0.61
CA ASN A 132 -2.19 10.23 -0.05
C ASN A 132 -2.90 11.46 0.51
N GLY A 133 -2.69 12.61 -0.14
CA GLY A 133 -3.32 13.86 0.27
C GLY A 133 -2.73 14.44 1.55
N PHE A 134 -1.49 14.14 1.91
CA PHE A 134 -0.83 14.78 3.04
C PHE A 134 -0.81 16.28 2.88
N VAL A 135 -1.40 16.97 3.85
CA VAL A 135 -1.36 18.42 3.97
C VAL A 135 -0.88 18.72 5.38
N GLY A 136 0.43 18.91 5.50
CA GLY A 136 1.07 19.20 6.77
C GLY A 136 2.39 19.93 6.56
N ALA A 137 2.98 20.33 7.68
CA ALA A 137 4.29 20.96 7.71
C ALA A 137 5.35 19.97 8.21
N ALA A 138 6.59 20.15 7.78
CA ALA A 138 7.76 19.47 8.36
C ALA A 138 8.77 20.49 8.87
N THR A 139 9.22 20.31 10.12
CA THR A 139 10.39 21.00 10.66
C THR A 139 11.61 20.12 10.46
N LEU A 140 12.69 20.69 9.92
CA LEU A 140 13.89 19.94 9.56
C LEU A 140 14.96 20.07 10.64
N ASN A 141 15.61 18.96 10.95
CA ASN A 141 16.75 18.91 11.86
C ASN A 141 17.78 17.91 11.32
N VAL A 142 19.06 18.16 11.62
CA VAL A 142 20.17 17.29 11.26
C VAL A 142 21.02 17.05 12.50
N SER A 143 21.51 15.83 12.66
CA SER A 143 22.31 15.38 13.80
C SER A 143 23.47 14.52 13.32
N ASN A 144 24.40 14.20 14.23
CA ASN A 144 25.59 13.38 13.93
C ASN A 144 26.51 14.00 12.87
N LEU A 145 26.64 15.33 12.88
CA LEU A 145 27.58 16.04 12.04
C LEU A 145 29.03 15.72 12.44
N PRO A 146 29.96 15.64 11.48
CA PRO A 146 31.39 15.51 11.77
C PRO A 146 31.91 16.63 12.70
N PRO A 147 32.91 16.36 13.56
CA PRO A 147 33.49 17.40 14.41
C PRO A 147 33.98 18.62 13.61
N GLY A 148 33.65 19.81 14.08
CA GLY A 148 34.05 21.07 13.44
C GLY A 148 33.19 21.52 12.26
N THR A 149 32.08 20.82 11.98
CA THR A 149 31.11 21.23 10.95
C THR A 149 29.84 21.80 11.59
N THR A 150 29.16 22.69 10.86
CA THR A 150 27.83 23.21 11.19
C THR A 150 26.90 22.91 10.02
N ALA A 151 25.60 22.85 10.29
CA ALA A 151 24.60 22.71 9.24
C ALA A 151 23.33 23.49 9.58
N SER A 152 22.66 23.99 8.56
CA SER A 152 21.48 24.84 8.64
C SER A 152 20.52 24.57 7.50
N PHE A 153 19.23 24.74 7.77
CA PHE A 153 18.18 24.60 6.77
C PHE A 153 17.58 25.97 6.43
N ALA A 154 17.38 26.23 5.13
CA ALA A 154 16.73 27.41 4.61
C ALA A 154 15.65 27.01 3.57
N PRO A 155 14.35 27.02 3.92
CA PRO A 155 13.79 27.32 5.25
C PRO A 155 13.90 26.15 6.25
N LEU A 156 14.00 26.47 7.56
CA LEU A 156 14.02 25.47 8.64
C LEU A 156 12.72 24.62 8.73
N SER A 157 11.62 25.14 8.20
CA SER A 157 10.35 24.42 8.11
C SER A 157 9.72 24.59 6.74
N ILE A 158 9.27 23.47 6.17
CA ILE A 158 8.44 23.44 4.97
C ILE A 158 6.99 23.51 5.45
N ALA A 159 6.35 24.68 5.29
CA ALA A 159 5.03 24.96 5.85
C ALA A 159 3.90 24.14 5.21
N THR A 160 4.09 23.67 3.98
CA THR A 160 3.16 22.77 3.30
C THR A 160 3.96 21.83 2.42
N ILE A 161 3.78 20.53 2.61
CA ILE A 161 4.39 19.49 1.77
C ILE A 161 3.45 19.22 0.58
N PRO A 162 3.96 19.08 -0.65
CA PRO A 162 5.37 19.03 -1.03
C PRO A 162 6.06 20.39 -1.05
N GLY A 163 7.36 20.39 -0.79
CA GLY A 163 8.21 21.59 -0.79
C GLY A 163 9.67 21.23 -0.63
N ASN A 164 10.54 22.24 -0.59
CA ASN A 164 11.98 22.03 -0.45
C ASN A 164 12.62 22.97 0.58
N SER A 165 13.81 22.57 1.03
CA SER A 165 14.73 23.39 1.81
C SER A 165 16.15 23.16 1.32
N THR A 166 16.98 24.19 1.36
CA THR A 166 18.42 24.02 1.20
C THR A 166 19.02 23.65 2.55
N LEU A 167 19.86 22.61 2.58
CA LEU A 167 20.74 22.27 3.69
C LEU A 167 22.15 22.74 3.32
N THR A 168 22.76 23.54 4.19
CA THR A 168 24.12 24.05 4.09
C THR A 168 24.85 23.83 5.39
#